data_AF-A0A948D6A7-F1
#
_entry.id   AF-A0A948D6A7-F1
#
_cell.length_a   1.000
_cell.length_b   1.000
_cell.length_c   1.000
_cell.angle_alpha   90.00
_cell.angle_beta   90.00
_cell.angle_gamma   90.00
#
_symmetry.space_group_name_H-M   'P 1'
#
loop_
_entity.id
_entity.type
_entity.pdbx_description
1 polymer ?
#
loop_
_entity_poly.entity_id
_entity_poly.type
_entity_poly.pdbx_seq_one_letter_code
_entity_poly.pdbx_strand_id
1 'polypeptide(L)' 'MFLIDDILLAPLNGVIWLGKKINEVAEKEFSDEGLIKERLMELQLKFELDKISEKEYNKQEAELLARLDAIRKAKEEEV' A
#
# COMPACT_ATOMS: atom_id res chain seq x y z
N MET A 1 -0.06 34.17 -0.11
CA MET A 1 -1.05 33.10 0.14
C MET A 1 -0.26 31.83 0.40
N PHE A 2 -0.36 31.27 1.62
CA PHE A 2 0.69 30.48 2.27
C PHE A 2 0.07 29.27 3.02
N LEU A 3 -0.77 28.48 2.34
CA LEU A 3 -1.52 27.39 2.99
C LEU A 3 -1.58 26.08 2.17
N ILE A 4 -1.02 26.03 0.95
CA ILE A 4 -1.09 24.85 0.08
C ILE A 4 0.18 24.00 0.16
N ASP A 5 1.34 24.63 0.36
CA ASP A 5 2.63 23.91 0.38
C ASP A 5 2.74 22.90 1.55
N ASP A 6 2.12 23.18 2.69
CA ASP A 6 2.16 22.27 3.85
C ASP A 6 1.17 21.08 3.73
N ILE A 7 0.13 21.20 2.91
CA ILE A 7 -0.80 20.09 2.59
C ILE A 7 -0.19 19.13 1.59
N LEU A 8 0.69 19.59 0.70
CA LEU A 8 1.38 18.74 -0.27
C LEU A 8 2.46 17.86 0.37
N LEU A 9 3.02 18.27 1.52
CA LEU A 9 3.98 17.50 2.31
C LEU A 9 3.33 16.72 3.46
N ALA A 10 2.08 17.00 3.81
CA ALA A 10 1.28 16.21 4.74
C ALA A 10 1.12 14.70 4.38
N PRO A 11 1.10 14.25 3.10
CA PRO A 11 1.00 12.84 2.76
C PRO A 11 2.32 12.10 3.05
N LEU A 12 3.48 12.75 2.94
CA LEU A 12 4.79 12.10 3.14
C LEU A 12 4.96 11.61 4.58
N ASN A 13 4.55 12.42 5.55
CA ASN A 13 4.53 11.99 6.95
C ASN A 13 3.47 10.91 7.19
N GLY A 14 2.35 10.94 6.47
CA GLY A 14 1.31 9.91 6.51
C GLY A 14 1.77 8.57 5.96
N VAL A 15 2.45 8.54 4.82
CA VAL A 15 2.96 7.34 4.14
C VAL A 15 4.13 6.73 4.90
N ILE A 16 5.04 7.54 5.43
CA ILE A 16 6.13 7.06 6.30
C ILE A 16 5.57 6.51 7.61
N TRP A 17 4.55 7.15 8.19
CA TRP A 17 3.88 6.67 9.40
C TRP A 17 3.08 5.39 9.14
N LEU A 18 2.36 5.29 8.02
CA LEU A 18 1.67 4.08 7.56
C LEU A 18 2.66 2.95 7.28
N GLY A 19 3.77 3.24 6.59
CA GLY A 19 4.84 2.30 6.31
C GLY A 19 5.44 1.72 7.58
N LYS A 20 5.74 2.55 8.59
CA LYS A 20 6.18 2.07 9.90
C LYS A 20 5.12 1.25 10.63
N LYS A 21 3.86 1.71 10.62
CA LYS A 21 2.76 1.02 11.31
C LYS A 21 2.49 -0.37 10.72
N ILE A 22 2.58 -0.48 9.39
CA ILE A 22 2.37 -1.75 8.69
C ILE A 22 3.60 -2.64 8.84
N ASN A 23 4.83 -2.12 8.84
CA ASN A 23 6.02 -2.93 9.10
C ASN A 23 5.99 -3.54 10.53
N GLU A 24 5.56 -2.77 11.54
CA GLU A 24 5.36 -3.26 12.91
C GLU A 24 4.24 -4.32 13.04
N VAL A 25 3.25 -4.32 12.14
CA VAL A 25 2.15 -5.30 12.12
C VAL A 25 2.49 -6.52 11.24
N ALA A 26 3.22 -6.32 10.15
CA ALA A 26 3.64 -7.34 9.20
C ALA A 26 4.72 -8.27 9.80
N GLU A 27 5.63 -7.77 10.63
CA GLU A 27 6.54 -8.63 11.40
C GLU A 27 5.79 -9.56 12.38
N LYS A 28 4.58 -9.19 12.81
CA LYS A 28 3.78 -9.97 13.76
C LYS A 28 2.86 -11.00 13.11
N GLU A 29 2.50 -10.82 11.85
CA GLU A 29 1.52 -11.65 11.13
C GLU A 29 2.08 -12.00 9.75
N PHE A 30 2.94 -13.03 9.68
CA PHE A 30 3.39 -13.68 8.44
C PHE A 30 2.18 -14.32 7.71
N SER A 31 1.37 -13.49 7.09
CA SER A 31 0.15 -13.88 6.37
C SER A 31 0.24 -13.46 4.91
N ASP A 32 -0.40 -14.22 4.02
CA ASP A 32 -0.42 -13.90 2.58
C ASP A 32 -1.03 -12.51 2.31
N GLU A 33 -2.00 -12.09 3.13
CA GLU A 33 -2.56 -10.74 3.08
C GLU A 33 -1.54 -9.66 3.51
N GLY A 34 -0.72 -9.93 4.53
CA GLY A 34 0.34 -9.03 4.97
C GLY A 34 1.36 -8.75 3.86
N LEU A 35 1.78 -9.80 3.14
CA LEU A 35 2.72 -9.69 2.02
C LEU A 35 2.15 -8.85 0.86
N ILE A 36 0.85 -8.96 0.56
CA ILE A 36 0.23 -8.13 -0.49
C ILE A 36 0.13 -6.67 -0.05
N LYS A 37 -0.21 -6.40 1.21
CA LYS A 37 -0.24 -5.04 1.77
C LYS A 37 1.15 -4.39 1.72
N GLU A 38 2.21 -5.13 2.01
CA GLU A 38 3.59 -4.65 1.88
C GLU A 38 3.92 -4.25 0.44
N ARG A 39 3.55 -5.09 -0.53
CA ARG A 39 3.74 -4.80 -1.96
C ARG A 39 2.97 -3.57 -2.43
N LEU A 40 1.75 -3.36 -1.93
CA LEU A 40 0.97 -2.15 -2.22
C LEU A 40 1.67 -0.88 -1.71
N MET A 41 2.26 -0.92 -0.52
CA MET A 41 3.05 0.21 -0.01
C MET A 41 4.32 0.46 -0.83
N GLU A 42 5.03 -0.59 -1.22
CA GLU A 42 6.22 -0.46 -2.07
C GLU A 42 5.86 0.16 -3.43
N LEU A 43 4.71 -0.24 -3.99
CA LEU A 43 4.18 0.31 -5.24
C LEU A 43 3.83 1.80 -5.09
N GLN A 44 3.18 2.19 -4.00
CA GLN A 44 2.89 3.59 -3.65
C GLN A 44 4.17 4.42 -3.58
N LEU A 45 5.19 3.94 -2.85
CA LEU A 45 6.47 4.63 -2.74
C LEU A 45 7.15 4.78 -4.10
N LYS A 46 7.09 3.77 -4.96
CA LYS A 46 7.64 3.85 -6.32
C LYS A 46 6.95 4.91 -7.16
N PHE A 47 5.63 5.04 -7.04
CA PHE A 47 4.86 6.07 -7.72
C PHE A 47 5.20 7.47 -7.18
N GLU A 48 5.25 7.64 -5.87
CA GLU A 48 5.61 8.93 -5.22
C GLU A 48 7.03 9.39 -5.54
N LEU A 49 7.95 8.46 -5.79
CA LEU A 49 9.32 8.75 -6.22
C LEU A 49 9.45 8.92 -7.75
N ASP A 50 8.33 9.04 -8.48
CA ASP A 50 8.27 9.11 -9.95
C ASP A 50 9.01 7.98 -10.67
N LYS A 51 9.20 6.83 -10.00
CA LYS A 51 9.88 5.65 -10.58
C LYS A 51 8.99 4.87 -11.52
N ILE A 52 7.67 5.05 -11.41
CA ILE A 52 6.66 4.44 -12.27
C ILE A 52 5.60 5.47 -12.66
N SER A 53 5.01 5.30 -13.84
CA SER A 53 3.90 6.14 -14.29
C SER A 53 2.59 5.80 -13.56
N GLU A 54 1.65 6.74 -13.51
CA GLU A 54 0.30 6.52 -12.98
C GLU A 54 -0.42 5.33 -13.65
N LYS A 55 -0.27 5.16 -14.96
CA LYS A 55 -0.84 4.03 -15.69
C LYS A 55 -0.28 2.68 -15.21
N GLU A 56 1.01 2.65 -14.91
CA GLU A 56 1.69 1.45 -14.42
C GLU A 56 1.30 1.16 -12.97
N TYR A 57 1.24 2.20 -12.14
CA TYR A 57 0.73 2.12 -10.78
C TYR A 57 -0.69 1.53 -10.75
N ASN A 58 -1.65 2.13 -11.47
CA ASN A 58 -3.04 1.69 -11.49
C ASN A 58 -3.19 0.22 -11.95
N LYS A 59 -2.37 -0.20 -12.92
CA LYS A 59 -2.38 -1.58 -13.41
C LYS A 59 -1.91 -2.56 -12.33
N GLN A 60 -0.78 -2.27 -11.70
CA GLN A 60 -0.21 -3.15 -10.67
C GLN A 60 -1.04 -3.14 -9.39
N GLU A 61 -1.60 -1.99 -9.01
CA GLU A 61 -2.48 -1.85 -7.84
C GLU A 61 -3.73 -2.73 -8.00
N ALA A 62 -4.40 -2.66 -9.16
CA ALA A 62 -5.57 -3.48 -9.45
C ALA A 62 -5.28 -4.98 -9.36
N GLU A 63 -4.11 -5.42 -9.81
CA GLU A 63 -3.69 -6.82 -9.74
C GLU A 63 -3.45 -7.27 -8.29
N LEU A 64 -2.79 -6.44 -7.48
CA LEU A 64 -2.53 -6.72 -6.06
C LEU A 64 -3.85 -6.77 -5.26
N LEU A 65 -4.77 -5.84 -5.52
CA LEU A 65 -6.09 -5.82 -4.88
C LEU A 65 -6.94 -7.04 -5.27
N ALA A 66 -6.92 -7.45 -6.53
CA ALA A 66 -7.63 -8.66 -6.97
C ALA A 66 -7.12 -9.93 -6.25
N ARG A 67 -5.81 -10.03 -6.03
CA ARG A 67 -5.20 -11.14 -5.27
C ARG A 67 -5.58 -11.09 -3.79
N LEU A 68 -5.64 -9.89 -3.19
CA LEU A 68 -6.07 -9.70 -1.81
C LEU A 68 -7.52 -10.17 -1.61
N ASP A 69 -8.40 -9.80 -2.53
CA ASP A 69 -9.80 -10.25 -2.51
C ASP A 69 -9.93 -11.77 -2.64
N ALA A 70 -9.12 -12.40 -3.51
CA ALA A 70 -9.10 -13.85 -3.65
C ALA A 70 -8.68 -14.55 -2.35
N ILE A 71 -7.64 -14.05 -1.66
CA ILE A 71 -7.19 -14.59 -0.36
C ILE A 71 -8.27 -14.45 0.71
N ARG A 72 -8.94 -13.29 0.76
CA ARG A 72 -10.02 -13.06 1.73
C ARG A 72 -11.19 -14.00 1.51
N LYS A 73 -11.63 -14.16 0.26
CA LYS A 73 -12.70 -15.11 -0.08
C LYS A 73 -12.34 -16.54 0.28
N ALA A 74 -11.12 -16.97 -0.03
CA ALA A 74 -10.65 -18.31 0.33
C ALA A 74 -10.69 -18.55 1.85
N LYS A 75 -10.29 -17.55 2.65
CA LYS A 75 -10.40 -17.63 4.12
C LYS A 75 -11.85 -17.64 4.62
N GLU A 76 -12.76 -16.94 3.96
CA GLU A 76 -14.18 -16.93 4.34
C GLU A 76 -14.89 -18.26 4.00
N GLU A 77 -14.45 -18.97 2.95
CA GLU A 77 -15.00 -20.28 2.56
C GLU A 77 -14.48 -21.45 3.42
N GLU A 78 -13.38 -21.26 4.15
CA GLU A 78 -12.81 -22.26 5.07
C GLU A 78 -13.44 -22.26 6.48
N VAL A 79 -14.35 -21.33 6.79
CA VAL A 79 -15.03 -21.18 8.10
C VAL A 79 -16.47 -21.70 8.06
#